data_AF-A0A9X1D748-F1
#
_entry.id   AF-A0A9X1D748-F1
#
_cell.length_a   1.000
_cell.length_b   1.000
_cell.length_c   1.000
_cell.angle_alpha   90.00
_cell.angle_beta   90.00
_cell.angle_gamma   90.00
#
_symmetry.space_group_name_H-M   'P 1'
#
loop_
_entity.id
_entity.type
_entity.pdbx_description
1 polymer ?
#
loop_
_entity_poly.entity_id
_entity_poly.type
_entity_poly.pdbx_seq_one_letter_code
_entity_poly.pdbx_strand_id
1 'polypeptide(L)'
;MFESLSRHRPAGTATSQFFFASSHSARSQMPTGLRFFNATYYPVPKSGSSSVKYLLMQVAGQHEALDNPDDDVHHHLGTTLVDPFRPLHNADAKPFTIVRDPVERLLSAYFDRVVKAGLLSGDEADAGMARRLGLSLEPDLETFILNVEHYCRISADVRFHIASPRYFLGSNLFLFDRVFKLEKVDQVAAYISEIVGQAVEMPHIHVSGGRTKPSELSSAALAKALRFCRYDYAFLVDLYDPSRWGTIPRGTRRDPSTLSVYRDPARYEGHSYPRTPRNLRNFLTKRPLDPALPKAD
;
A
#
# COMPACT_ATOMS: atom_id res chain seq x y z
N MET A 1 -69.16 -1.50 16.59
CA MET A 1 -68.24 -2.54 16.10
C MET A 1 -67.64 -2.04 14.78
N PHE A 2 -66.57 -1.24 14.85
CA PHE A 2 -65.55 -1.08 13.81
C PHE A 2 -64.47 -0.16 14.42
N GLU A 3 -63.33 -0.76 14.77
CA GLU A 3 -62.16 -0.11 15.33
C GLU A 3 -61.28 0.53 14.25
N SER A 4 -60.61 1.58 14.70
CA SER A 4 -59.58 2.38 14.05
C SER A 4 -58.34 1.57 13.69
N LEU A 5 -57.92 1.62 12.42
CA LEU A 5 -56.60 1.17 11.98
C LEU A 5 -55.70 2.39 11.72
N SER A 6 -54.94 2.74 12.77
CA SER A 6 -53.80 3.65 12.70
C SER A 6 -52.64 2.96 11.98
N ARG A 7 -52.23 3.48 10.83
CA ARG A 7 -51.05 3.02 10.10
C ARG A 7 -49.79 3.60 10.76
N HIS A 8 -49.07 2.77 11.50
CA HIS A 8 -47.67 3.04 11.86
C HIS A 8 -46.80 3.03 10.60
N ARG A 9 -46.18 4.17 10.27
CA ARG A 9 -45.00 4.24 9.40
C ARG A 9 -43.77 3.86 10.24
N PRO A 10 -42.93 2.89 9.84
CA PRO A 10 -41.65 2.71 10.48
C PRO A 10 -40.70 3.86 10.12
N ALA A 11 -39.91 4.25 11.11
CA ALA A 11 -38.90 5.31 11.06
C ALA A 11 -37.82 5.01 10.00
N GLY A 12 -37.27 6.09 9.45
CA GLY A 12 -36.48 6.08 8.22
C GLY A 12 -35.15 5.33 8.33
N THR A 13 -34.87 4.55 7.29
CA THR A 13 -33.52 4.16 6.87
C THR A 13 -32.72 5.43 6.54
N ALA A 14 -31.66 5.68 7.29
CA ALA A 14 -30.69 6.69 6.96
C ALA A 14 -29.99 6.29 5.64
N THR A 15 -30.37 6.95 4.56
CA THR A 15 -29.68 6.83 3.26
C THR A 15 -28.24 7.30 3.46
N SER A 16 -27.29 6.37 3.45
CA SER A 16 -25.87 6.69 3.54
C SER A 16 -25.46 7.44 2.27
N GLN A 17 -25.19 8.73 2.40
CA GLN A 17 -24.66 9.54 1.29
C GLN A 17 -23.18 9.24 1.11
N PHE A 18 -22.83 8.57 0.02
CA PHE A 18 -21.46 8.42 -0.45
C PHE A 18 -21.04 9.69 -1.19
N PHE A 19 -19.97 10.33 -0.74
CA PHE A 19 -19.35 11.43 -1.47
C PHE A 19 -18.09 10.94 -2.17
N PHE A 20 -18.18 10.77 -3.49
CA PHE A 20 -17.02 10.68 -4.36
C PHE A 20 -16.53 12.10 -4.65
N ALA A 21 -15.35 12.46 -4.15
CA ALA A 21 -14.75 13.74 -4.47
C ALA A 21 -14.18 13.72 -5.90
N SER A 22 -15.04 13.96 -6.90
CA SER A 22 -14.63 14.35 -8.25
C SER A 22 -14.43 15.86 -8.28
N SER A 23 -13.23 16.36 -7.96
CA SER A 23 -12.97 17.81 -8.00
C SER A 23 -12.19 18.21 -9.26
N HIS A 24 -12.91 18.75 -10.25
CA HIS A 24 -12.38 19.78 -11.15
C HIS A 24 -12.47 21.13 -10.43
N SER A 25 -11.40 21.56 -9.74
CA SER A 25 -11.08 22.96 -9.45
C SER A 25 -9.77 23.07 -8.68
N ALA A 26 -8.93 24.04 -9.03
CA ALA A 26 -7.60 24.27 -8.49
C ALA A 26 -7.63 24.77 -7.03
N ARG A 27 -7.71 23.82 -6.09
CA ARG A 27 -7.23 23.95 -4.70
C ARG A 27 -6.42 22.70 -4.37
N SER A 28 -5.20 22.89 -3.87
CA SER A 28 -4.29 21.90 -3.26
C SER A 28 -4.85 20.46 -3.24
N GLN A 29 -4.50 19.65 -4.24
CA GLN A 29 -4.91 18.24 -4.33
C GLN A 29 -4.42 17.47 -3.10
N MET A 30 -5.34 17.23 -2.16
CA MET A 30 -5.16 16.25 -1.10
C MET A 30 -5.21 14.85 -1.73
N PRO A 31 -4.33 13.92 -1.34
CA PRO A 31 -4.43 12.54 -1.79
C PRO A 31 -5.77 11.92 -1.42
N THR A 32 -6.54 11.55 -2.43
CA THR A 32 -7.83 10.87 -2.32
C THR A 32 -7.63 9.43 -1.86
N GLY A 33 -7.66 9.22 -0.54
CA GLY A 33 -8.00 7.90 -0.01
C GLY A 33 -9.49 7.60 -0.26
N LEU A 34 -9.87 6.32 -0.18
CA LEU A 34 -11.25 5.88 -0.37
C LEU A 34 -12.04 6.21 0.90
N ARG A 35 -12.79 7.32 0.87
CA ARG A 35 -13.62 7.74 2.01
C ARG A 35 -14.82 6.81 2.15
N PHE A 36 -14.99 6.29 3.35
CA PHE A 36 -16.02 5.33 3.71
C PHE A 36 -16.57 5.70 5.08
N PHE A 37 -17.80 6.21 5.16
CA PHE A 37 -18.35 6.81 6.37
C PHE A 37 -17.39 7.85 6.99
N ASN A 38 -17.01 7.66 8.26
CA ASN A 38 -16.03 8.48 8.97
C ASN A 38 -14.61 7.90 8.89
N ALA A 39 -14.34 6.94 8.01
CA ALA A 39 -13.03 6.34 7.79
C ALA A 39 -12.52 6.64 6.37
N THR A 40 -11.22 6.47 6.16
CA THR A 40 -10.62 6.58 4.82
C THR A 40 -9.61 5.46 4.61
N TYR A 41 -9.83 4.64 3.61
CA TYR A 41 -8.91 3.56 3.27
C TYR A 41 -7.84 4.02 2.28
N TYR A 42 -6.57 3.84 2.62
CA TYR A 42 -5.45 4.08 1.73
C TYR A 42 -4.89 2.76 1.21
N PRO A 43 -5.18 2.36 -0.04
CA PRO A 43 -4.76 1.07 -0.56
C PRO A 43 -3.26 1.05 -0.88
N VAL A 44 -2.57 0.00 -0.44
CA VAL A 44 -1.20 -0.32 -0.87
C VAL A 44 -1.25 -1.51 -1.84
N PRO A 45 -0.73 -1.39 -3.07
CA PRO A 45 -0.69 -2.50 -4.01
C PRO A 45 -0.06 -3.75 -3.41
N LYS A 46 -0.63 -4.91 -3.79
CA LYS A 46 -0.15 -6.25 -3.40
C LYS A 46 -0.17 -6.54 -1.89
N SER A 47 -0.88 -5.72 -1.12
CA SER A 47 -1.09 -5.90 0.34
C SER A 47 -2.51 -6.35 0.69
N GLY A 48 -3.23 -6.99 -0.24
CA GLY A 48 -4.64 -7.40 -0.02
C GLY A 48 -5.65 -6.30 -0.34
N SER A 49 -5.26 -5.29 -1.13
CA SER A 49 -6.09 -4.13 -1.39
C SER A 49 -7.38 -4.44 -2.15
N SER A 50 -7.37 -5.41 -3.06
CA SER A 50 -8.54 -5.79 -3.85
C SER A 50 -9.66 -6.34 -2.95
N SER A 51 -9.33 -7.23 -2.01
CA SER A 51 -10.28 -7.78 -1.03
C SER A 51 -10.92 -6.70 -0.16
N VAL A 52 -10.12 -5.75 0.35
CA VAL A 52 -10.65 -4.65 1.16
C VAL A 52 -11.55 -3.74 0.33
N LYS A 53 -11.13 -3.38 -0.89
CA LYS A 53 -11.95 -2.54 -1.78
C LYS A 53 -13.28 -3.21 -2.11
N TYR A 54 -13.28 -4.50 -2.40
CA TYR A 54 -14.51 -5.25 -2.67
C TYR A 54 -15.43 -5.28 -1.46
N LEU A 55 -14.89 -5.51 -0.25
CA LEU A 55 -15.69 -5.43 0.97
C LEU A 55 -16.30 -4.02 1.15
N LEU A 56 -15.53 -2.96 0.90
CA LEU A 56 -16.06 -1.59 0.97
C LEU A 56 -17.18 -1.36 -0.05
N MET A 57 -17.07 -1.90 -1.27
CA MET A 57 -18.14 -1.85 -2.28
C MET A 57 -19.38 -2.64 -1.85
N GLN A 58 -19.21 -3.84 -1.27
CA GLN A 58 -20.31 -4.65 -0.75
C GLN A 58 -21.08 -3.91 0.35
N VAL A 59 -20.35 -3.34 1.32
CA VAL A 59 -20.99 -2.60 2.41
C VAL A 59 -21.61 -1.29 1.93
N ALA A 60 -21.10 -0.71 0.84
CA ALA A 60 -21.71 0.45 0.20
C ALA A 60 -22.98 0.14 -0.61
N GLY A 61 -23.37 -1.13 -0.73
CA GLY A 61 -24.48 -1.55 -1.59
C GLY A 61 -24.16 -1.41 -3.08
N GLN A 62 -22.87 -1.30 -3.44
CA GLN A 62 -22.36 -1.17 -4.81
C GLN A 62 -21.81 -2.50 -5.36
N HIS A 63 -22.30 -3.62 -4.82
CA HIS A 63 -22.07 -4.94 -5.40
C HIS A 63 -22.94 -5.06 -6.66
N GLU A 64 -22.41 -4.62 -7.79
CA GLU A 64 -22.69 -5.35 -9.03
C GLU A 64 -21.84 -6.63 -9.00
N ALA A 65 -22.33 -7.71 -9.60
CA ALA A 65 -21.54 -8.91 -9.78
C ALA A 65 -20.39 -8.57 -10.73
N LEU A 66 -19.23 -8.19 -10.19
CA LEU A 66 -18.05 -7.93 -10.99
C LEU A 66 -17.62 -9.23 -11.67
N ASP A 67 -17.51 -9.22 -13.00
CA ASP A 67 -17.11 -10.38 -13.80
C ASP A 67 -15.67 -10.81 -13.46
N ASN A 68 -14.79 -9.84 -13.16
CA ASN A 68 -13.46 -10.06 -12.62
C ASN A 68 -13.18 -9.12 -11.43
N PRO A 69 -13.54 -9.53 -10.19
CA PRO A 69 -13.41 -8.70 -9.00
C PRO A 69 -11.99 -8.19 -8.72
N ASP A 70 -10.95 -8.83 -9.28
CA ASP A 70 -9.55 -8.46 -9.04
C ASP A 70 -9.12 -7.25 -9.87
N ASP A 71 -9.54 -7.16 -11.13
CA ASP A 71 -9.17 -6.06 -12.03
C ASP A 71 -10.24 -4.95 -12.01
N ASP A 72 -11.53 -5.32 -11.97
CA ASP A 72 -12.65 -4.39 -12.04
C ASP A 72 -12.71 -3.45 -10.82
N VAL A 73 -12.32 -3.96 -9.65
CA VAL A 73 -12.31 -3.17 -8.41
C VAL A 73 -11.35 -1.98 -8.47
N HIS A 74 -10.28 -2.07 -9.28
CA HIS A 74 -9.34 -0.97 -9.45
C HIS A 74 -9.86 0.11 -10.39
N HIS A 75 -10.73 -0.25 -11.34
CA HIS A 75 -11.43 0.70 -12.19
C HIS A 75 -12.47 1.51 -11.39
N HIS A 76 -13.14 0.88 -10.42
CA HIS A 76 -14.10 1.57 -9.55
C HIS A 76 -13.44 2.36 -8.42
N LEU A 77 -12.38 1.81 -7.82
CA LEU A 77 -11.70 2.39 -6.68
C LEU A 77 -10.20 2.47 -6.96
N GLY A 78 -9.78 3.57 -7.57
CA GLY A 78 -8.39 3.82 -7.93
C GLY A 78 -7.43 3.85 -6.71
N THR A 79 -6.15 3.58 -6.97
CA THR A 79 -5.08 3.77 -5.99
C THR A 79 -4.23 4.97 -6.42
N THR A 80 -4.18 6.01 -5.59
CA THR A 80 -3.48 7.27 -5.93
C THR A 80 -2.09 7.32 -5.30
N LEU A 81 -1.12 7.83 -6.07
CA LEU A 81 0.22 8.12 -5.55
C LEU A 81 0.24 9.43 -4.76
N VAL A 82 1.08 9.46 -3.73
CA VAL A 82 1.28 10.61 -2.84
C VAL A 82 2.76 10.96 -2.76
N ASP A 83 3.07 12.15 -2.22
CA ASP A 83 4.46 12.48 -1.91
C ASP A 83 4.94 11.59 -0.74
N PRO A 84 5.91 10.68 -0.96
CA PRO A 84 6.36 9.73 0.07
C PRO A 84 7.15 10.38 1.21
N PHE A 85 7.43 11.69 1.12
CA PHE A 85 8.14 12.46 2.13
C PHE A 85 7.22 13.43 2.88
N ARG A 86 5.97 13.61 2.44
CA ARG A 86 4.99 14.43 3.14
C ARG A 86 4.07 13.57 3.99
N PRO A 87 3.70 14.02 5.19
CA PRO A 87 2.67 13.38 5.97
C PRO A 87 1.32 13.45 5.24
N LEU A 88 0.56 12.36 5.27
CA LEU A 88 -0.85 12.37 4.89
C LEU A 88 -1.68 12.76 6.10
N HIS A 89 -2.25 13.97 6.06
CA HIS A 89 -3.18 14.43 7.07
C HIS A 89 -4.60 14.31 6.53
N ASN A 90 -5.47 13.63 7.28
CA ASN A 90 -6.89 13.56 7.02
C ASN A 90 -7.63 13.81 8.34
N ALA A 91 -7.87 15.09 8.65
CA ALA A 91 -8.43 15.50 9.93
C ALA A 91 -9.91 15.09 10.10
N ASP A 92 -10.61 14.87 8.98
CA ASP A 92 -12.07 14.67 8.94
C ASP A 92 -12.48 13.20 8.79
N ALA A 93 -11.53 12.27 8.91
CA ALA A 93 -11.78 10.84 8.84
C ALA A 93 -10.78 10.06 9.70
N LYS A 94 -11.08 8.79 9.95
CA LYS A 94 -10.19 7.78 10.55
C LYS A 94 -9.41 7.06 9.43
N PRO A 95 -8.22 7.53 9.04
CA PRO A 95 -7.40 6.89 8.01
C PRO A 95 -6.98 5.49 8.45
N PHE A 96 -7.15 4.49 7.58
CA PHE A 96 -6.64 3.15 7.80
C PHE A 96 -6.02 2.55 6.54
N THR A 97 -5.18 1.54 6.72
CA THR A 97 -4.53 0.82 5.62
C THR A 97 -4.19 -0.60 6.01
N ILE A 98 -3.82 -1.41 5.01
CA ILE A 98 -3.26 -2.75 5.16
C ILE A 98 -1.89 -2.80 4.48
N VAL A 99 -0.91 -3.36 5.17
CA VAL A 99 0.47 -3.50 4.69
C VAL A 99 0.91 -4.96 4.75
N ARG A 100 1.87 -5.31 3.89
CA ARG A 100 2.45 -6.65 3.80
C ARG A 100 3.96 -6.61 4.05
N ASP A 101 4.54 -7.73 4.48
CA ASP A 101 5.99 -7.89 4.53
C ASP A 101 6.62 -7.42 3.19
N PRO A 102 7.62 -6.52 3.22
CA PRO A 102 8.17 -5.92 2.01
C PRO A 102 8.65 -6.91 0.95
N VAL A 103 9.35 -7.99 1.33
CA VAL A 103 9.84 -8.98 0.37
C VAL A 103 8.68 -9.81 -0.16
N GLU A 104 7.76 -10.25 0.70
CA GLU A 104 6.57 -10.97 0.23
C GLU A 104 5.68 -10.13 -0.68
N ARG A 105 5.62 -8.81 -0.47
CA ARG A 105 4.92 -7.87 -1.35
C ARG A 105 5.59 -7.78 -2.71
N LEU A 106 6.92 -7.74 -2.76
CA LEU A 106 7.71 -7.80 -3.99
C LEU A 106 7.46 -9.10 -4.77
N LEU A 107 7.50 -10.26 -4.09
CA LEU A 107 7.20 -11.56 -4.72
C LEU A 107 5.76 -11.63 -5.24
N SER A 108 4.82 -11.09 -4.47
CA SER A 108 3.42 -10.99 -4.88
C SER A 108 3.24 -10.15 -6.15
N ALA A 109 4.01 -9.07 -6.32
CA ALA A 109 4.01 -8.27 -7.54
C ALA A 109 4.52 -9.07 -8.74
N TYR A 110 5.63 -9.80 -8.58
CA TYR A 110 6.17 -10.66 -9.64
C TYR A 110 5.14 -11.69 -10.12
N PHE A 111 4.58 -12.51 -9.22
CA PHE A 111 3.66 -13.57 -9.63
C PHE A 111 2.41 -13.04 -10.31
N ASP A 112 1.87 -11.94 -9.79
CA ASP A 112 0.61 -11.44 -10.29
C ASP A 112 0.77 -10.64 -11.59
N ARG A 113 1.79 -9.80 -11.68
CA ARG A 113 1.96 -8.90 -12.84
C ARG A 113 2.85 -9.50 -13.92
N VAL A 114 3.88 -10.24 -13.55
CA VAL A 114 4.80 -10.86 -14.53
C VAL A 114 4.28 -12.23 -14.97
N VAL A 115 3.96 -13.11 -14.02
CA VAL A 115 3.58 -14.50 -14.35
C VAL A 115 2.12 -14.62 -14.78
N LYS A 116 1.18 -14.15 -13.95
CA LYS A 116 -0.27 -14.30 -14.22
C LYS A 116 -0.75 -13.37 -15.33
N ALA A 117 -0.39 -12.09 -15.26
CA ALA A 117 -0.84 -11.10 -16.24
C ALA A 117 0.05 -11.01 -17.50
N GLY A 118 1.24 -11.62 -17.50
CA GLY A 118 2.13 -11.62 -18.68
C GLY A 118 2.60 -10.23 -19.12
N LEU A 119 2.61 -9.23 -18.23
CA LEU A 119 2.74 -7.82 -18.61
C LEU A 119 4.07 -7.46 -19.27
N LEU A 120 5.09 -8.29 -19.10
CA LEU A 120 6.38 -8.07 -19.75
C LEU A 120 6.42 -8.55 -21.20
N SER A 121 5.59 -9.54 -21.57
CA SER A 121 5.51 -10.07 -22.93
C SER A 121 4.51 -9.31 -23.82
N GLY A 122 3.68 -8.44 -23.24
CA GLY A 122 2.73 -7.59 -23.96
C GLY A 122 3.27 -6.20 -24.33
N ASP A 123 2.40 -5.36 -24.90
CA ASP A 123 2.73 -3.99 -25.34
C ASP A 123 3.03 -3.01 -24.18
N GLU A 124 2.84 -3.43 -22.94
CA GLU A 124 3.04 -2.60 -21.74
C GLU A 124 4.52 -2.42 -21.34
N ALA A 125 5.41 -3.26 -21.85
CA ALA A 125 6.84 -3.17 -21.60
C ALA A 125 7.59 -2.53 -22.78
N ASP A 126 8.57 -1.66 -22.48
CA ASP A 126 9.49 -1.11 -23.48
C ASP A 126 10.48 -2.21 -23.96
N ALA A 127 10.05 -3.00 -24.94
CA ALA A 127 10.84 -4.08 -25.54
C ALA A 127 12.16 -3.59 -26.16
N GLY A 128 12.19 -2.34 -26.65
CA GLY A 128 13.41 -1.72 -27.19
C GLY A 128 14.44 -1.47 -26.09
N MET A 129 14.00 -0.94 -24.94
CA MET A 129 14.85 -0.78 -23.76
C MET A 129 15.25 -2.12 -23.15
N ALA A 130 14.34 -3.10 -23.09
CA ALA A 130 14.64 -4.44 -22.62
C ALA A 130 15.78 -5.07 -23.42
N ARG A 131 15.73 -4.97 -24.76
CA ARG A 131 16.80 -5.43 -25.65
C ARG A 131 18.13 -4.73 -25.38
N ARG A 132 18.13 -3.40 -25.21
CA ARG A 132 19.35 -2.63 -24.89
C ARG A 132 19.96 -3.01 -23.54
N LEU A 133 19.13 -3.40 -22.58
CA LEU A 133 19.55 -3.81 -21.23
C LEU A 133 19.83 -5.32 -21.12
N GLY A 134 19.61 -6.10 -22.19
CA GLY A 134 19.78 -7.56 -22.18
C GLY A 134 18.80 -8.29 -21.26
N LEU A 135 17.58 -7.75 -21.08
CA LEU A 135 16.58 -8.33 -20.20
C LEU A 135 15.69 -9.32 -20.94
N SER A 136 15.40 -10.46 -20.31
CA SER A 136 14.30 -11.34 -20.73
C SER A 136 12.96 -10.66 -20.45
N LEU A 137 12.02 -10.74 -21.40
CA LEU A 137 10.62 -10.37 -21.17
C LEU A 137 9.83 -11.47 -20.44
N GLU A 138 10.39 -12.66 -20.32
CA GLU A 138 9.84 -13.77 -19.55
C GLU A 138 10.87 -14.21 -18.49
N PRO A 139 11.18 -13.35 -17.49
CA PRO A 139 12.13 -13.71 -16.46
C PRO A 139 11.52 -14.73 -15.50
N ASP A 140 12.33 -15.72 -15.13
CA ASP A 140 12.09 -16.45 -13.89
C ASP A 140 12.25 -15.53 -12.67
N LEU A 141 11.86 -16.02 -11.50
CA LEU A 141 11.86 -15.20 -10.28
C LEU A 141 13.27 -14.71 -9.93
N GLU A 142 14.29 -15.56 -10.08
CA GLU A 142 15.68 -15.21 -9.77
C GLU A 142 16.17 -14.06 -10.67
N THR A 143 15.99 -14.21 -11.98
CA THR A 143 16.35 -13.21 -13.00
C THR A 143 15.63 -11.90 -12.75
N PHE A 144 14.34 -11.96 -12.42
CA PHE A 144 13.54 -10.79 -12.10
C PHE A 144 14.08 -10.04 -10.88
N ILE A 145 14.32 -10.74 -9.77
CA ILE A 145 14.79 -10.12 -8.52
C ILE A 145 16.18 -9.51 -8.68
N LEU A 146 17.10 -10.22 -9.35
CA LEU A 146 18.45 -9.74 -9.58
C LEU A 146 18.49 -8.44 -10.40
N ASN A 147 17.50 -8.23 -11.27
CA ASN A 147 17.40 -7.09 -12.19
C ASN A 147 16.18 -6.20 -11.94
N VAL A 148 15.57 -6.25 -10.75
CA VAL A 148 14.27 -5.64 -10.44
C VAL A 148 14.21 -4.14 -10.80
N GLU A 149 15.27 -3.39 -10.57
CA GLU A 149 15.35 -1.96 -10.90
C GLU A 149 15.25 -1.69 -12.40
N HIS A 150 15.70 -2.63 -13.24
CA HIS A 150 15.64 -2.51 -14.69
C HIS A 150 14.24 -2.87 -15.20
N TYR A 151 13.58 -3.87 -14.59
CA TYR A 151 12.18 -4.16 -14.86
C TYR A 151 11.27 -2.97 -14.51
N CYS A 152 11.54 -2.25 -13.41
CA CYS A 152 10.84 -0.99 -13.10
C CYS A 152 11.07 0.13 -14.13
N ARG A 153 12.15 0.08 -14.94
CA ARG A 153 12.40 1.08 -15.99
C ARG A 153 11.61 0.79 -17.26
N ILE A 154 11.42 -0.49 -17.58
CA ILE A 154 10.75 -0.90 -18.83
C ILE A 154 9.25 -1.09 -18.68
N SER A 155 8.73 -1.33 -17.46
CA SER A 155 7.29 -1.49 -17.22
C SER A 155 6.81 -0.53 -16.13
N ALA A 156 5.84 0.33 -16.49
CA ALA A 156 5.20 1.24 -15.56
C ALA A 156 4.34 0.52 -14.52
N ASP A 157 3.71 -0.57 -14.92
CA ASP A 157 2.89 -1.39 -14.04
C ASP A 157 3.73 -2.10 -12.97
N VAL A 158 4.83 -2.76 -13.39
CA VAL A 158 5.80 -3.36 -12.46
C VAL A 158 6.33 -2.31 -11.48
N ARG A 159 6.68 -1.12 -11.99
CA ARG A 159 7.12 0.01 -11.16
C ARG A 159 6.06 0.42 -10.12
N PHE A 160 4.79 0.51 -10.51
CA PHE A 160 3.70 0.87 -9.61
C PHE A 160 3.46 -0.17 -8.52
N HIS A 161 3.43 -1.44 -8.88
CA HIS A 161 3.13 -2.52 -7.93
C HIS A 161 4.26 -2.79 -6.92
N ILE A 162 5.50 -2.42 -7.26
CA ILE A 162 6.68 -2.61 -6.40
C ILE A 162 7.07 -1.33 -5.64
N ALA A 163 6.57 -0.17 -6.04
CA ALA A 163 6.82 1.10 -5.38
C ALA A 163 6.65 1.02 -3.86
N SER A 164 7.50 1.74 -3.12
CA SER A 164 7.46 1.80 -1.66
C SER A 164 6.03 2.11 -1.16
N PRO A 165 5.55 1.50 -0.05
CA PRO A 165 4.27 1.84 0.57
C PRO A 165 4.13 3.34 0.84
N ARG A 166 5.24 4.05 1.02
CA ARG A 166 5.28 5.49 1.22
C ARG A 166 4.69 6.28 0.06
N TYR A 167 4.79 5.77 -1.16
CA TYR A 167 4.13 6.39 -2.32
C TYR A 167 2.60 6.30 -2.25
N PHE A 168 2.03 5.59 -1.28
CA PHE A 168 0.58 5.48 -1.06
C PHE A 168 0.16 6.00 0.31
N LEU A 169 1.06 5.97 1.30
CA LEU A 169 0.79 6.27 2.70
C LEU A 169 1.49 7.55 3.22
N GLY A 170 2.32 8.19 2.40
CA GLY A 170 3.14 9.32 2.79
C GLY A 170 4.29 8.92 3.71
N SER A 171 4.77 9.87 4.51
CA SER A 171 5.99 9.69 5.31
C SER A 171 5.77 9.21 6.75
N ASN A 172 4.52 9.12 7.22
CA ASN A 172 4.25 8.89 8.64
C ASN A 172 3.00 8.03 8.90
N LEU A 173 3.20 6.81 9.42
CA LEU A 173 2.12 5.90 9.80
C LEU A 173 1.38 6.30 11.08
N PHE A 174 1.92 7.18 11.91
CA PHE A 174 1.23 7.66 13.12
C PHE A 174 -0.03 8.47 12.84
N LEU A 175 -0.16 8.95 11.61
CA LEU A 175 -1.33 9.70 11.18
C LEU A 175 -2.49 8.78 10.80
N PHE A 176 -2.27 7.45 10.81
CA PHE A 176 -3.29 6.44 10.59
C PHE A 176 -3.94 6.05 11.91
N ASP A 177 -5.28 5.99 11.93
CA ASP A 177 -6.06 5.43 13.04
C ASP A 177 -5.75 3.95 13.24
N ARG A 178 -5.63 3.20 12.12
CA ARG A 178 -5.25 1.78 12.11
C ARG A 178 -4.34 1.43 10.93
N VAL A 179 -3.32 0.63 11.20
CA VAL A 179 -2.46 0.00 10.19
C VAL A 179 -2.48 -1.50 10.42
N PHE A 180 -3.11 -2.24 9.52
CA PHE A 180 -3.25 -3.69 9.61
C PHE A 180 -2.13 -4.41 8.87
N LYS A 181 -1.76 -5.59 9.36
CA LYS A 181 -0.91 -6.53 8.65
C LYS A 181 -1.75 -7.43 7.76
N LEU A 182 -1.25 -7.81 6.58
CA LEU A 182 -1.96 -8.73 5.68
C LEU A 182 -2.28 -10.07 6.36
N GLU A 183 -1.40 -10.58 7.22
CA GLU A 183 -1.63 -11.83 7.96
C GLU A 183 -2.71 -11.71 9.05
N LYS A 184 -3.28 -10.50 9.22
CA LYS A 184 -4.35 -10.18 10.17
C LYS A 184 -5.53 -9.52 9.45
N VAL A 185 -5.82 -9.94 8.21
CA VAL A 185 -6.92 -9.39 7.40
C VAL A 185 -8.28 -9.48 8.09
N ASP A 186 -8.52 -10.48 8.93
CA ASP A 186 -9.76 -10.61 9.71
C ASP A 186 -10.00 -9.41 10.65
N GLN A 187 -8.93 -8.77 11.12
CA GLN A 187 -9.03 -7.54 11.94
C GLN A 187 -9.54 -6.36 11.11
N VAL A 188 -9.35 -6.37 9.79
CA VAL A 188 -9.92 -5.36 8.88
C VAL A 188 -11.43 -5.52 8.81
N ALA A 189 -11.92 -6.76 8.68
CA ALA A 189 -13.35 -7.05 8.70
C ALA A 189 -13.99 -6.57 10.02
N ALA A 190 -13.38 -6.91 11.16
CA ALA A 190 -13.85 -6.48 12.47
C ALA A 190 -13.88 -4.95 12.62
N TYR A 191 -12.85 -4.25 12.12
CA TYR A 191 -12.80 -2.79 12.15
C TYR A 191 -13.88 -2.16 11.26
N ILE A 192 -14.12 -2.72 10.06
CA ILE A 192 -15.20 -2.26 9.18
C ILE A 192 -16.55 -2.53 9.84
N SER A 193 -16.75 -3.69 10.48
CA SER A 193 -17.96 -3.99 11.25
C SER A 193 -18.24 -2.98 12.35
N GLU A 194 -17.21 -2.54 13.08
CA GLU A 194 -17.33 -1.49 14.09
C GLU A 194 -17.81 -0.17 13.47
N ILE A 195 -17.28 0.20 12.31
CA ILE A 195 -17.66 1.43 11.60
C ILE A 195 -19.11 1.38 11.13
N VAL A 196 -19.56 0.24 10.59
CA VAL A 196 -20.90 0.13 9.97
C VAL A 196 -21.99 -0.37 10.91
N GLY A 197 -21.64 -0.84 12.10
CA GLY A 197 -22.59 -1.33 13.10
C GLY A 197 -23.23 -2.69 12.76
N GLN A 198 -22.63 -3.47 11.85
CA GLN A 198 -23.08 -4.81 11.49
C GLN A 198 -21.91 -5.74 11.19
N ALA A 199 -22.12 -7.05 11.37
CA ALA A 199 -21.11 -8.06 11.05
C ALA A 199 -20.83 -8.07 9.53
N VAL A 200 -19.55 -8.05 9.17
CA VAL A 200 -19.09 -8.20 7.78
C VAL A 200 -17.98 -9.24 7.75
N GLU A 201 -17.88 -9.94 6.63
CA GLU A 201 -16.85 -10.96 6.42
C GLU A 201 -15.94 -10.55 5.27
N MET A 202 -14.66 -10.91 5.36
CA MET A 202 -13.74 -10.63 4.27
C MET A 202 -14.06 -11.55 3.09
N PRO A 203 -14.29 -11.00 1.88
CA PRO A 203 -14.56 -11.81 0.70
C PRO A 203 -13.32 -12.65 0.36
N HIS A 204 -13.54 -13.93 0.06
CA HIS A 204 -12.46 -14.85 -0.30
C HIS A 204 -12.09 -14.72 -1.79
N ILE A 205 -11.55 -13.56 -2.19
CA ILE A 205 -11.31 -13.23 -3.61
C ILE A 205 -10.07 -13.92 -4.17
N HIS A 206 -9.12 -14.35 -3.32
CA HIS A 206 -7.91 -15.06 -3.76
C HIS A 206 -7.43 -16.11 -2.75
N VAL A 207 -7.51 -17.39 -3.10
CA VAL A 207 -6.58 -18.40 -2.56
C VAL A 207 -5.30 -18.24 -3.35
N SER A 208 -4.23 -17.75 -2.73
CA SER A 208 -2.95 -17.76 -3.42
C SER A 208 -2.41 -19.18 -3.50
N GLY A 209 -2.76 -19.89 -4.56
CA GLY A 209 -2.11 -21.13 -4.94
C GLY A 209 -0.61 -20.89 -5.10
N GLY A 210 0.21 -21.71 -4.44
CA GLY A 210 1.65 -21.81 -4.68
C GLY A 210 2.45 -20.49 -4.60
N ARG A 211 2.45 -19.81 -3.44
CA ARG A 211 3.37 -18.67 -3.24
C ARG A 211 4.77 -19.19 -2.93
N THR A 212 5.71 -19.03 -3.86
CA THR A 212 7.14 -19.15 -3.56
C THR A 212 7.48 -18.26 -2.37
N LYS A 213 8.03 -18.87 -1.32
CA LYS A 213 8.42 -18.15 -0.12
C LYS A 213 9.75 -17.43 -0.36
N PRO A 214 10.05 -16.33 0.36
CA PRO A 214 11.37 -15.72 0.32
C PRO A 214 12.52 -16.69 0.61
N SER A 215 12.26 -17.78 1.34
CA SER A 215 13.21 -18.87 1.62
C SER A 215 13.57 -19.74 0.41
N GLU A 216 12.81 -19.66 -0.68
CA GLU A 216 13.07 -20.41 -1.92
C GLU A 216 13.99 -19.64 -2.88
N LEU A 217 14.28 -18.36 -2.60
CA LEU A 217 15.25 -17.58 -3.35
C LEU A 217 16.69 -18.05 -3.06
N SER A 218 17.56 -17.95 -4.06
CA SER A 218 19.00 -18.04 -3.85
C SER A 218 19.47 -16.98 -2.85
N SER A 219 20.59 -17.22 -2.16
CA SER A 219 21.14 -16.24 -1.21
C SER A 219 21.43 -14.89 -1.88
N ALA A 220 21.81 -14.88 -3.17
CA ALA A 220 22.05 -13.67 -3.93
C ALA A 220 20.76 -12.90 -4.21
N ALA A 221 19.71 -13.58 -4.67
CA ALA A 221 18.41 -12.96 -4.92
C ALA A 221 17.74 -12.48 -3.62
N LEU A 222 17.79 -13.27 -2.54
CA LEU A 222 17.27 -12.84 -1.24
C LEU A 222 18.01 -11.61 -0.70
N ALA A 223 19.34 -11.59 -0.78
CA ALA A 223 20.16 -10.44 -0.40
C ALA A 223 19.80 -9.19 -1.24
N LYS A 224 19.59 -9.37 -2.55
CA LYS A 224 19.14 -8.30 -3.46
C LYS A 224 17.75 -7.79 -3.07
N ALA A 225 16.78 -8.67 -2.84
CA ALA A 225 15.42 -8.32 -2.44
C ALA A 225 15.39 -7.56 -1.11
N LEU A 226 16.07 -8.06 -0.08
CA LEU A 226 16.19 -7.39 1.22
C LEU A 226 16.80 -6.00 1.10
N ARG A 227 17.88 -5.86 0.32
CA ARG A 227 18.52 -4.56 0.07
C ARG A 227 17.60 -3.63 -0.70
N PHE A 228 16.86 -4.12 -1.70
CA PHE A 228 15.93 -3.32 -2.49
C PHE A 228 14.76 -2.80 -1.64
N CYS A 229 14.25 -3.62 -0.72
CA CYS A 229 13.14 -3.31 0.19
C CYS A 229 13.57 -2.60 1.50
N ARG A 230 14.85 -2.24 1.67
CA ARG A 230 15.39 -1.75 2.96
C ARG A 230 14.65 -0.55 3.56
N TYR A 231 14.20 0.38 2.73
CA TYR A 231 13.48 1.57 3.21
C TYR A 231 12.02 1.26 3.57
N ASP A 232 11.44 0.21 2.98
CA ASP A 232 10.11 -0.27 3.35
C ASP A 232 10.17 -0.95 4.72
N TYR A 233 11.20 -1.78 4.99
CA TYR A 233 11.41 -2.32 6.33
C TYR A 233 11.67 -1.22 7.37
N ALA A 234 12.44 -0.19 7.02
CA ALA A 234 12.64 0.94 7.92
C ALA A 234 11.34 1.73 8.20
N PHE A 235 10.45 1.80 7.22
CA PHE A 235 9.14 2.44 7.35
C PHE A 235 8.14 1.59 8.15
N LEU A 236 8.21 0.26 8.01
CA LEU A 236 7.34 -0.71 8.66
C LEU A 236 7.98 -1.41 9.86
N VAL A 237 8.98 -0.78 10.50
CA VAL A 237 9.86 -1.46 11.47
C VAL A 237 9.13 -1.98 12.73
N ASP A 238 7.97 -1.43 13.08
CA ASP A 238 7.17 -1.95 14.20
C ASP A 238 6.21 -3.07 13.80
N LEU A 239 6.06 -3.34 12.50
CA LEU A 239 5.12 -4.31 11.93
C LEU A 239 5.82 -5.53 11.35
N TYR A 240 7.02 -5.35 10.76
CA TYR A 240 7.79 -6.41 10.12
C TYR A 240 9.27 -6.34 10.50
N ASP A 241 9.82 -7.49 10.87
CA ASP A 241 11.24 -7.66 11.14
C ASP A 241 11.91 -8.41 9.96
N PRO A 242 12.86 -7.76 9.24
CA PRO A 242 13.58 -8.43 8.16
C PRO A 242 14.45 -9.60 8.64
N SER A 243 14.81 -9.64 9.93
CA SER A 243 15.67 -10.70 10.49
C SER A 243 15.09 -12.11 10.32
N ARG A 244 13.76 -12.22 10.14
CA ARG A 244 13.06 -13.47 9.81
C ARG A 244 13.55 -14.12 8.51
N TRP A 245 14.09 -13.31 7.60
CA TRP A 245 14.66 -13.74 6.32
C TRP A 245 16.19 -13.69 6.31
N GLY A 246 16.77 -12.79 7.09
CA GLY A 246 18.20 -12.61 7.20
C GLY A 246 18.57 -11.16 7.51
N THR A 247 19.87 -10.87 7.53
CA THR A 247 20.35 -9.49 7.72
C THR A 247 20.25 -8.74 6.40
N ILE A 248 19.67 -7.54 6.40
CA ILE A 248 19.69 -6.64 5.24
C ILE A 248 21.15 -6.33 4.92
N PRO A 249 21.67 -6.70 3.72
CA PRO A 249 23.05 -6.43 3.36
C PRO A 249 23.36 -4.93 3.41
N ARG A 250 24.59 -4.58 3.80
CA ARG A 250 25.04 -3.19 3.71
C ARG A 250 24.97 -2.73 2.25
N GLY A 251 24.59 -1.47 2.08
CA GLY A 251 24.45 -0.83 0.79
C GLY A 251 24.71 0.67 0.91
N THR A 252 24.87 1.35 -0.22
CA THR A 252 25.01 2.79 -0.25
C THR A 252 23.65 3.47 -0.36
N ARG A 253 23.59 4.78 -0.08
CA ARG A 253 22.37 5.58 -0.31
C ARG A 253 21.98 5.61 -1.79
N ARG A 254 22.94 5.39 -2.71
CA ARG A 254 22.73 5.39 -4.16
C ARG A 254 22.20 4.06 -4.69
N ASP A 255 22.25 3.00 -3.89
CA ASP A 255 21.77 1.69 -4.34
C ASP A 255 20.26 1.78 -4.66
N PRO A 256 19.78 1.13 -5.73
CA PRO A 256 18.35 1.10 -6.04
C PRO A 256 17.52 0.56 -4.88
N SER A 257 16.30 1.08 -4.75
CA SER A 257 15.32 0.65 -3.74
C SER A 257 13.89 0.86 -4.25
N THR A 258 12.93 0.28 -3.54
CA THR A 258 11.49 0.53 -3.75
C THR A 258 11.12 2.02 -3.63
N LEU A 259 11.88 2.82 -2.86
CA LEU A 259 11.67 4.26 -2.71
C LEU A 259 12.25 5.08 -3.88
N SER A 260 13.14 4.51 -4.68
CA SER A 260 13.78 5.20 -5.81
C SER A 260 13.22 4.79 -7.18
N VAL A 261 12.14 4.00 -7.22
CA VAL A 261 11.61 3.49 -8.49
C VAL A 261 11.00 4.59 -9.36
N TYR A 262 10.49 5.67 -8.75
CA TYR A 262 9.91 6.81 -9.48
C TYR A 262 10.86 7.98 -9.71
N ARG A 263 11.95 8.11 -8.95
CA ARG A 263 12.98 9.14 -9.20
C ARG A 263 14.36 8.74 -8.66
N ASP A 264 15.38 9.43 -9.18
CA ASP A 264 16.80 9.26 -8.86
C ASP A 264 17.11 9.29 -7.35
N PRO A 265 17.74 8.23 -6.78
CA PRO A 265 18.19 8.17 -5.39
C PRO A 265 19.02 9.39 -4.93
N ALA A 266 19.76 10.03 -5.85
CA ALA A 266 20.68 11.14 -5.54
C ALA A 266 19.99 12.50 -5.32
N ARG A 267 18.72 12.65 -5.72
CA ARG A 267 17.98 13.93 -5.58
C ARG A 267 17.31 14.13 -4.21
N TYR A 268 17.54 13.23 -3.26
CA TYR A 268 16.80 13.20 -2.00
C TYR A 268 17.68 13.58 -0.80
N GLU A 269 18.07 14.84 -0.76
CA GLU A 269 18.63 15.48 0.44
C GLU A 269 17.50 16.12 1.26
N GLY A 270 17.47 15.90 2.58
CA GLY A 270 16.98 16.95 3.49
C GLY A 270 15.86 16.65 4.50
N HIS A 271 14.95 15.69 4.33
CA HIS A 271 13.78 15.62 5.23
C HIS A 271 13.57 14.25 5.90
N SER A 272 14.16 14.10 7.08
CA SER A 272 13.90 12.97 7.98
C SER A 272 12.84 13.35 9.02
N TYR A 273 11.56 13.14 8.70
CA TYR A 273 10.51 13.12 9.71
C TYR A 273 10.68 11.90 10.62
N PRO A 274 10.29 11.97 11.91
CA PRO A 274 10.22 10.78 12.78
C PRO A 274 9.18 9.80 12.21
N ARG A 275 9.60 8.53 12.04
CA ARG A 275 8.91 7.57 11.15
C ARG A 275 8.11 6.48 11.88
N THR A 276 8.28 6.31 13.20
CA THR A 276 7.69 5.25 14.07
C THR A 276 7.78 5.60 15.57
N PRO A 277 7.10 4.95 16.55
CA PRO A 277 7.29 5.16 17.99
C PRO A 277 8.70 4.85 18.47
N ARG A 278 9.33 3.83 17.88
CA ARG A 278 10.75 3.55 18.10
C ARG A 278 11.65 4.70 17.61
N ASN A 279 11.32 5.29 16.46
CA ASN A 279 12.00 6.47 15.93
C ASN A 279 11.64 7.77 16.67
N LEU A 280 10.42 7.87 17.22
CA LEU A 280 9.93 8.99 18.02
C LEU A 280 10.60 8.99 19.38
N ARG A 281 10.71 7.83 20.04
CA ARG A 281 11.49 7.68 21.27
C ARG A 281 12.94 8.07 21.02
N ASN A 282 13.59 7.55 19.97
CA ASN A 282 14.95 7.96 19.59
C ASN A 282 15.08 9.46 19.24
N PHE A 283 14.04 10.07 18.66
CA PHE A 283 13.98 11.49 18.33
C PHE A 283 13.82 12.35 19.59
N LEU A 284 12.93 11.94 20.50
CA LEU A 284 12.68 12.60 21.79
C LEU A 284 13.86 12.43 22.76
N THR A 285 14.57 11.30 22.75
CA THR A 285 15.72 11.03 23.64
C THR A 285 17.03 11.66 23.16
N LYS A 286 17.11 12.17 21.92
CA LYS A 286 18.32 12.78 21.33
C LYS A 286 18.31 14.31 21.30
N ARG A 287 17.28 14.96 21.83
CA ARG A 287 17.40 16.33 22.32
C ARG A 287 17.73 16.27 23.82
N PRO A 288 18.75 16.98 24.30
CA PRO A 288 18.63 17.55 25.63
C PRO A 288 17.45 18.52 25.55
N LEU A 289 16.37 18.25 26.28
CA LEU A 289 15.41 19.27 26.66
C LEU A 289 16.10 20.15 27.72
N ASP A 290 17.14 20.87 27.33
CA ASP A 290 17.69 21.95 28.13
C ASP A 290 17.26 23.27 27.46
N PRO A 291 16.38 24.07 28.10
CA PRO A 291 16.00 25.37 27.57
C PRO A 291 17.15 26.40 27.57
N ALA A 292 18.34 26.06 28.06
CA ALA A 292 19.43 27.00 28.33
C ALA A 292 20.62 26.97 27.35
N LEU A 293 20.42 26.71 26.06
CA LEU A 293 21.50 26.90 25.06
C LEU A 293 21.20 28.06 24.10
N PRO A 294 22.17 28.98 23.90
CA PRO A 294 21.96 30.25 23.22
C PRO A 294 21.69 30.05 21.72
N LYS A 295 20.88 30.94 21.16
CA LYS A 295 20.66 31.02 19.70
C LYS A 295 22.00 31.28 19.03
N ALA A 296 22.37 30.42 18.08
CA ALA A 296 23.50 30.66 17.21
C ALA A 296 23.15 31.74 16.19
N ASP A 297 24.08 32.68 16.03
CA ASP A 297 24.07 33.77 15.05
C ASP A 297 24.00 33.27 13.59
#